data_AF-A0A383E2T0-F1
#
_entry.id   AF-A0A383E2T0-F1
#
_cell.length_a   1.000
_cell.length_b   1.000
_cell.length_c   1.000
_cell.angle_alpha   90.00
_cell.angle_beta   90.00
_cell.angle_gamma   90.00
#
_symmetry.space_group_name_H-M   'P 1'
#
loop_
_entity.id
_entity.type
_entity.pdbx_description
1 polymer ?
#
loop_
_entity_poly.entity_id
_entity_poly.type
_entity_poly.pdbx_seq_one_letter_code
_entity_poly.pdbx_strand_id
1 'polypeptide(L)'
;NLFKKEPLLEEYEILDNPQGPVISNLLNLDFEKINFCVVWTQPSSVIPEFSDIIDLRNISIKELFNSVDYYTNLLKNTAKKIGILIVPIWTNNPYQRGLGINDLNEFGLSRTIMEMNHRLINNLNDESNIFLLNANRWINMVGPKSYNPKLWYRGKILFNTEVFKQAYKEILTVVNAAKGISKKILLLDLDNTLWGGILGEDGIENLTLGGHNDLGEAYIDFCDTCVGGNTG
;
A
#
# COMPACT_ATOMS: atom_id res chain seq x y z
N ASN A 1 9.11 15.08 0.38
CA ASN A 1 9.93 15.57 1.53
C ASN A 1 9.95 14.65 2.77
N LEU A 2 8.88 13.90 3.07
CA LEU A 2 8.82 12.99 4.23
C LEU A 2 9.82 11.81 4.17
N PHE A 3 10.10 11.29 2.97
CA PHE A 3 11.06 10.20 2.75
C PHE A 3 12.54 10.63 2.82
N LYS A 4 12.85 11.94 2.69
CA LYS A 4 14.23 12.43 2.62
C LYS A 4 14.98 12.41 3.96
N LYS A 5 14.29 12.11 5.07
CA LYS A 5 14.85 12.14 6.43
C LYS A 5 15.07 10.75 7.03
N GLU A 6 14.84 9.69 6.25
CA GLU A 6 14.99 8.32 6.73
C GLU A 6 16.41 7.80 6.39
N PRO A 7 17.18 7.30 7.38
CA PRO A 7 18.60 6.97 7.21
C PRO A 7 18.87 5.84 6.22
N LEU A 8 17.88 4.97 5.95
CA LEU A 8 18.01 3.88 4.97
C LEU A 8 17.91 4.35 3.51
N LEU A 9 17.63 5.63 3.26
CA LEU A 9 17.54 6.21 1.92
C LEU A 9 18.73 7.12 1.55
N GLU A 10 19.77 7.21 2.38
CA GLU A 10 20.96 8.05 2.09
C GLU A 10 21.65 7.66 0.77
N GLU A 11 21.49 6.41 0.33
CA GLU A 11 22.03 5.89 -0.94
C GLU A 11 21.14 6.20 -2.17
N TYR A 12 19.97 6.82 -2.01
CA TYR A 12 19.02 7.07 -3.10
C TYR A 12 18.81 8.56 -3.36
N GLU A 13 18.90 8.95 -4.63
CA GLU A 13 18.45 10.25 -5.07
C GLU A 13 16.92 10.27 -5.18
N ILE A 14 16.24 10.95 -4.26
CA ILE A 14 14.78 11.08 -4.27
C ILE A 14 14.38 12.28 -5.12
N LEU A 15 13.87 11.98 -6.32
CA LEU A 15 13.18 12.92 -7.19
C LEU A 15 11.71 13.02 -6.74
N ASP A 16 11.35 14.14 -6.11
CA ASP A 16 9.98 14.43 -5.68
C ASP A 16 9.23 15.11 -6.84
N ASN A 17 8.02 14.63 -7.15
CA ASN A 17 7.13 15.00 -8.27
C ASN A 17 7.62 16.17 -9.14
N PRO A 18 8.18 15.92 -10.35
CA PRO A 18 8.62 17.00 -11.22
C PRO A 18 7.37 17.74 -11.69
N GLN A 19 7.23 19.01 -11.31
CA GLN A 19 6.13 19.93 -11.63
C GLN A 19 5.03 19.43 -12.60
N GLY A 20 3.84 19.11 -12.07
CA GLY A 20 2.63 18.89 -12.88
C GLY A 20 1.76 17.71 -12.45
N PRO A 21 0.66 17.44 -13.19
CA PRO A 21 -0.19 16.26 -12.98
C PRO A 21 0.55 14.96 -13.31
N VAL A 22 0.23 13.88 -12.58
CA VAL A 22 0.89 12.58 -12.76
C VAL A 22 0.76 12.03 -14.18
N ILE A 23 -0.39 12.20 -14.84
CA ILE A 23 -0.58 11.78 -16.23
C ILE A 23 0.43 12.44 -17.18
N SER A 24 0.66 13.75 -17.02
CA SER A 24 1.65 14.47 -17.83
C SER A 24 3.06 13.96 -17.56
N ASN A 25 3.37 13.66 -16.30
CA ASN A 25 4.67 13.14 -15.91
C ASN A 25 4.93 11.75 -16.45
N LEU A 26 3.95 10.84 -16.42
CA LEU A 26 4.06 9.51 -17.02
C LEU A 26 4.27 9.55 -18.53
N LEU A 27 3.71 10.57 -19.21
CA LEU A 27 3.86 10.75 -20.66
C LEU A 27 5.21 11.36 -21.05
N ASN A 28 5.68 12.35 -20.30
CA ASN A 28 6.71 13.27 -20.77
C ASN A 28 8.04 13.14 -20.05
N LEU A 29 8.09 12.56 -18.85
CA LEU A 29 9.36 12.43 -18.13
C LEU A 29 10.25 11.38 -18.78
N ASP A 30 11.54 11.71 -18.79
CA ASP A 30 12.58 10.77 -19.11
C ASP A 30 12.85 9.87 -17.90
N PHE A 31 12.72 8.57 -18.12
CA PHE A 31 12.82 7.53 -17.11
C PHE A 31 14.13 6.71 -17.25
N GLU A 32 14.97 6.99 -18.25
CA GLU A 32 16.13 6.14 -18.62
C GLU A 32 17.13 5.88 -17.48
N LYS A 33 17.16 6.75 -16.45
CA LYS A 33 18.07 6.63 -15.29
C LYS A 33 17.36 6.28 -13.99
N ILE A 34 16.07 5.94 -14.03
CA ILE A 34 15.26 5.67 -12.83
C ILE A 34 15.21 4.15 -12.58
N ASN A 35 15.86 3.70 -11.52
CA ASN A 35 15.82 2.29 -11.11
C ASN A 35 14.48 1.90 -10.46
N PHE A 36 13.91 2.79 -9.66
CA PHE A 36 12.68 2.57 -8.91
C PHE A 36 11.78 3.80 -9.01
N CYS A 37 10.49 3.59 -9.31
CA CYS A 37 9.50 4.66 -9.34
C CYS A 37 8.28 4.26 -8.50
N VAL A 38 7.78 5.17 -7.68
CA VAL A 38 6.52 4.99 -6.95
C VAL A 38 5.49 5.92 -7.56
N VAL A 39 4.39 5.37 -8.09
CA VAL A 39 3.28 6.14 -8.63
C VAL A 39 2.08 5.96 -7.71
N TRP A 40 1.94 6.88 -6.76
CA TRP A 40 0.85 6.88 -5.79
C TRP A 40 -0.09 8.05 -6.04
N THR A 41 -1.30 7.75 -6.51
CA THR A 41 -2.26 8.76 -6.96
C THR A 41 -3.55 8.71 -6.14
N GLN A 42 -4.28 9.83 -6.14
CA GLN A 42 -5.69 9.84 -5.77
C GLN A 42 -6.51 9.47 -7.02
N PRO A 43 -7.57 8.65 -6.91
CA PRO A 43 -8.34 8.23 -8.09
C PRO A 43 -8.89 9.44 -8.86
N SER A 44 -9.38 10.46 -8.17
CA SER A 44 -9.90 11.70 -8.79
C SER A 44 -8.84 12.54 -9.52
N SER A 45 -7.55 12.31 -9.30
CA SER A 45 -6.47 13.03 -9.99
C SER A 45 -6.09 12.41 -11.34
N VAL A 46 -6.50 11.17 -11.60
CA VAL A 46 -6.11 10.41 -12.81
C VAL A 46 -7.30 9.82 -13.55
N ILE A 47 -8.46 9.69 -12.91
CA ILE A 47 -9.71 9.22 -13.50
C ILE A 47 -10.75 10.35 -13.42
N PRO A 48 -10.99 11.10 -14.52
CA PRO A 48 -11.94 12.21 -14.55
C PRO A 48 -13.36 11.80 -14.16
N GLU A 49 -13.83 10.64 -14.65
CA GLU A 49 -15.17 10.14 -14.39
C GLU A 49 -15.39 9.84 -12.90
N PHE A 50 -14.32 9.48 -12.16
CA PHE A 50 -14.41 9.32 -10.71
C PHE A 50 -14.65 10.67 -10.01
N SER A 51 -14.07 11.75 -10.51
CA SER A 51 -14.36 13.10 -10.03
C SER A 51 -15.81 13.49 -10.34
N ASP A 52 -16.32 13.12 -11.51
CA ASP A 52 -17.72 13.38 -11.88
C ASP A 52 -18.71 12.60 -10.99
N ILE A 53 -18.38 11.37 -10.58
CA ILE A 53 -19.17 10.60 -9.59
C ILE A 53 -19.18 11.32 -8.23
N ILE A 54 -18.03 11.82 -7.76
CA ILE A 54 -17.95 12.60 -6.52
C ILE A 54 -18.87 13.83 -6.58
N ASP A 55 -18.96 14.47 -7.75
CA ASP A 55 -19.78 15.65 -8.01
C ASP A 55 -21.24 15.30 -8.38
N LEU A 56 -21.64 14.02 -8.26
CA LEU A 56 -22.99 13.50 -8.56
C LEU A 56 -23.45 13.80 -10.00
N ARG A 57 -22.51 13.80 -10.95
CA ARG A 57 -22.82 13.95 -12.38
C ARG A 57 -23.08 12.58 -13.01
N ASN A 58 -23.87 12.58 -14.08
CA ASN A 58 -24.10 11.37 -14.87
C ASN A 58 -22.83 10.97 -15.61
N ILE A 59 -22.47 9.69 -15.51
CA ILE A 59 -21.29 9.11 -16.15
C ILE A 59 -21.63 7.77 -16.79
N SER A 60 -20.82 7.36 -17.78
CA SER A 60 -20.85 6.02 -18.33
C SER A 60 -19.84 5.13 -17.61
N ILE A 61 -20.28 3.99 -17.06
CA ILE A 61 -19.37 2.99 -16.46
C ILE A 61 -18.33 2.52 -17.49
N LYS A 62 -18.71 2.47 -18.77
CA LYS A 62 -17.78 2.13 -19.85
C LYS A 62 -16.66 3.17 -19.98
N GLU A 63 -16.98 4.46 -19.89
CA GLU A 63 -15.98 5.53 -19.97
C GLU A 63 -15.04 5.50 -18.76
N LEU A 64 -15.59 5.29 -17.55
CA LEU A 64 -14.81 5.09 -16.33
C LEU A 64 -13.76 3.97 -16.52
N PHE A 65 -14.18 2.79 -17.00
CA PHE A 65 -13.25 1.69 -17.21
C PHE A 65 -12.27 1.91 -18.36
N ASN A 66 -12.65 2.64 -19.41
CA ASN A 66 -11.71 3.07 -20.45
C ASN A 66 -10.61 3.98 -19.89
N SER A 67 -10.96 4.90 -18.97
CA SER A 67 -9.99 5.76 -18.29
C SER A 67 -9.06 4.98 -17.38
N VAL A 68 -9.57 3.96 -16.67
CA VAL A 68 -8.73 3.03 -15.89
C VAL A 68 -7.78 2.27 -16.82
N ASP A 69 -8.27 1.74 -17.95
CA ASP A 69 -7.44 1.05 -18.93
C ASP A 69 -6.35 1.95 -19.50
N TYR A 70 -6.70 3.18 -19.87
CA TYR A 70 -5.76 4.18 -20.34
C TYR A 70 -4.66 4.44 -19.30
N TYR A 71 -5.04 4.65 -18.03
CA TYR A 71 -4.09 4.83 -16.94
C TYR A 71 -3.18 3.60 -16.76
N THR A 72 -3.73 2.38 -16.79
CA THR A 72 -2.92 1.15 -16.70
C THR A 72 -1.95 1.01 -17.87
N ASN A 73 -2.34 1.41 -19.08
CA ASN A 73 -1.45 1.41 -20.24
C ASN A 73 -0.31 2.43 -20.11
N LEU A 74 -0.57 3.59 -19.50
CA LEU A 74 0.50 4.54 -19.17
C LEU A 74 1.50 3.92 -18.20
N LEU A 75 1.02 3.29 -17.11
CA LEU A 75 1.88 2.61 -16.14
C LEU A 75 2.73 1.51 -16.81
N LYS A 76 2.14 0.69 -17.68
CA LYS A 76 2.87 -0.33 -18.47
C LYS A 76 3.94 0.27 -19.36
N ASN A 77 3.61 1.35 -20.06
CA ASN A 77 4.58 2.02 -20.94
C ASN A 77 5.72 2.67 -20.15
N THR A 78 5.44 3.20 -18.96
CA THR A 78 6.47 3.69 -18.04
C THR A 78 7.31 2.54 -17.51
N ALA A 79 6.69 1.43 -17.10
CA ALA A 79 7.39 0.24 -16.58
C ALA A 79 8.41 -0.32 -17.57
N LYS A 80 8.17 -0.23 -18.89
CA LYS A 80 9.16 -0.62 -19.91
C LYS A 80 10.45 0.22 -19.91
N LYS A 81 10.44 1.38 -19.28
CA LYS A 81 11.55 2.35 -19.26
C LYS A 81 12.28 2.44 -17.91
N ILE A 82 11.78 1.74 -16.88
CA ILE A 82 12.35 1.75 -15.53
C ILE A 82 12.63 0.33 -15.05
N GLY A 83 13.49 0.22 -14.04
CA GLY A 83 13.75 -1.07 -13.40
C GLY A 83 12.47 -1.64 -12.79
N ILE A 84 11.93 -0.96 -11.78
CA ILE A 84 10.72 -1.37 -11.06
C ILE A 84 9.76 -0.20 -10.85
N LEU A 85 8.48 -0.47 -11.14
CA LEU A 85 7.37 0.40 -10.85
C LEU A 85 6.59 -0.11 -9.64
N ILE A 86 6.34 0.75 -8.67
CA ILE A 86 5.55 0.44 -7.47
C ILE A 86 4.28 1.28 -7.52
N VAL A 87 3.12 0.63 -7.44
CA VAL A 87 1.81 1.27 -7.59
C VAL A 87 0.93 0.89 -6.40
N PRO A 88 0.78 1.75 -5.40
CA PRO A 88 -0.21 1.53 -4.35
C PRO A 88 -1.63 1.65 -4.94
N ILE A 89 -2.52 0.72 -4.59
CA ILE A 89 -3.92 0.76 -5.04
C ILE A 89 -4.65 1.99 -4.47
N TRP A 90 -5.74 2.40 -5.12
CA TRP A 90 -6.54 3.52 -4.65
C TRP A 90 -7.29 3.16 -3.36
N THR A 91 -7.48 4.16 -2.49
CA THR A 91 -8.13 4.00 -1.20
C THR A 91 -9.31 4.95 -1.09
N ASN A 92 -10.30 4.58 -0.30
CA ASN A 92 -11.42 5.47 0.02
C ASN A 92 -10.93 6.70 0.80
N ASN A 93 -11.55 7.85 0.54
CA ASN A 93 -11.36 9.04 1.35
C ASN A 93 -12.43 9.04 2.47
N PRO A 94 -12.06 8.97 3.76
CA PRO A 94 -13.04 8.91 4.86
C PRO A 94 -13.85 10.20 5.02
N TYR A 95 -13.41 11.31 4.42
CA TYR A 95 -14.18 12.56 4.38
C TYR A 95 -15.28 12.54 3.31
N GLN A 96 -15.32 11.50 2.47
CA GLN A 96 -16.35 11.26 1.48
C GLN A 96 -17.20 10.08 1.95
N ARG A 97 -18.39 10.38 2.48
CA ARG A 97 -19.36 9.35 2.88
C ARG A 97 -19.99 8.63 1.67
N GLY A 98 -19.85 9.20 0.47
CA GLY A 98 -20.51 8.73 -0.74
C GLY A 98 -22.03 8.73 -0.58
N LEU A 99 -22.70 7.69 -1.09
CA LEU A 99 -24.17 7.58 -1.09
C LEU A 99 -24.73 6.94 0.19
N GLY A 100 -23.94 6.85 1.26
CA GLY A 100 -24.38 6.28 2.53
C GLY A 100 -24.71 4.78 2.40
N ILE A 101 -25.95 4.39 2.71
CA ILE A 101 -26.38 2.98 2.60
C ILE A 101 -26.32 2.44 1.16
N ASN A 102 -26.35 3.34 0.17
CA ASN A 102 -26.30 2.98 -1.25
C ASN A 102 -24.87 3.04 -1.82
N ASP A 103 -23.84 3.20 -0.99
CA ASP A 103 -22.46 3.37 -1.47
C ASP A 103 -21.85 2.10 -2.11
N LEU A 104 -22.55 0.96 -1.96
CA LEU A 104 -22.23 -0.31 -2.64
C LEU A 104 -23.11 -0.58 -3.88
N ASN A 105 -24.03 0.34 -4.22
CA ASN A 105 -24.82 0.29 -5.44
C ASN A 105 -24.07 0.94 -6.61
N GLU A 106 -24.69 0.92 -7.79
CA GLU A 106 -24.17 1.61 -8.97
C GLU A 106 -23.85 3.09 -8.66
N PHE A 107 -22.68 3.54 -9.10
CA PHE A 107 -22.14 4.89 -8.82
C PHE A 107 -21.83 5.20 -7.35
N GLY A 108 -21.93 4.24 -6.43
CA GLY A 108 -21.42 4.39 -5.07
C GLY A 108 -19.88 4.50 -5.05
N LEU A 109 -19.31 5.35 -4.21
CA LEU A 109 -17.87 5.64 -4.22
C LEU A 109 -17.05 4.41 -3.84
N SER A 110 -17.46 3.69 -2.78
CA SER A 110 -16.77 2.47 -2.34
C SER A 110 -16.84 1.39 -3.41
N ARG A 111 -18.03 1.14 -4.01
CA ARG A 111 -18.17 0.19 -5.11
C ARG A 111 -17.25 0.55 -6.27
N THR A 112 -17.28 1.82 -6.68
CA THR A 112 -16.51 2.29 -7.83
C THR A 112 -15.01 2.11 -7.59
N ILE A 113 -14.50 2.46 -6.39
CA ILE A 113 -13.09 2.23 -6.04
C ILE A 113 -12.74 0.74 -6.07
N MET A 114 -13.61 -0.14 -5.55
CA MET A 114 -13.40 -1.59 -5.60
C MET A 114 -13.33 -2.11 -7.04
N GLU A 115 -14.26 -1.69 -7.91
CA GLU A 115 -14.30 -2.11 -9.31
C GLU A 115 -13.10 -1.57 -10.10
N MET A 116 -12.71 -0.31 -9.88
CA MET A 116 -11.51 0.28 -10.49
C MET A 116 -10.23 -0.43 -10.03
N ASN A 117 -10.08 -0.70 -8.73
CA ASN A 117 -8.93 -1.43 -8.20
C ASN A 117 -8.87 -2.86 -8.74
N HIS A 118 -10.01 -3.56 -8.83
CA HIS A 118 -10.06 -4.89 -9.42
C HIS A 118 -9.59 -4.88 -10.88
N ARG A 119 -10.03 -3.90 -11.68
CA ARG A 119 -9.57 -3.74 -13.07
C ARG A 119 -8.09 -3.35 -13.16
N LEU A 120 -7.62 -2.43 -12.31
CA LEU A 120 -6.20 -2.06 -12.19
C LEU A 120 -5.32 -3.29 -11.91
N ILE A 121 -5.71 -4.11 -10.93
CA ILE A 121 -5.00 -5.33 -10.54
C ILE A 121 -4.93 -6.30 -11.71
N ASN A 122 -6.07 -6.62 -12.33
CA ASN A 122 -6.12 -7.56 -13.44
C ASN A 122 -5.30 -7.08 -14.64
N ASN A 123 -5.36 -5.78 -14.96
CA ASN A 123 -4.61 -5.24 -16.10
C ASN A 123 -3.09 -5.30 -15.88
N LEU A 124 -2.61 -5.21 -14.65
CA LEU A 124 -1.17 -5.14 -14.33
C LEU A 124 -0.57 -6.47 -13.87
N ASN A 125 -1.39 -7.51 -13.68
CA ASN A 125 -0.96 -8.79 -13.11
C ASN A 125 0.15 -9.51 -13.90
N ASP A 126 0.19 -9.33 -15.22
CA ASP A 126 1.16 -10.01 -16.09
C ASP A 126 2.51 -9.28 -16.20
N GLU A 127 2.65 -8.11 -15.56
CA GLU A 127 3.85 -7.26 -15.67
C GLU A 127 4.84 -7.56 -14.54
N SER A 128 5.92 -8.27 -14.85
CA SER A 128 6.88 -8.76 -13.83
C SER A 128 7.64 -7.68 -13.08
N ASN A 129 7.65 -6.44 -13.58
CA ASN A 129 8.35 -5.31 -12.96
C ASN A 129 7.41 -4.24 -12.42
N ILE A 130 6.11 -4.54 -12.28
CA ILE A 130 5.13 -3.70 -11.61
C ILE A 130 4.69 -4.40 -10.32
N PHE A 131 4.89 -3.73 -9.18
CA PHE A 131 4.48 -4.25 -7.86
C PHE A 131 3.32 -3.43 -7.32
N LEU A 132 2.18 -4.08 -7.15
CA LEU A 132 1.00 -3.48 -6.53
C LEU A 132 1.07 -3.59 -5.02
N LEU A 133 0.85 -2.47 -4.32
CA LEU A 133 0.83 -2.43 -2.85
C LEU A 133 -0.56 -2.15 -2.32
N ASN A 134 -0.96 -2.85 -1.25
CA ASN A 134 -2.26 -2.67 -0.62
C ASN A 134 -2.22 -1.49 0.36
N ALA A 135 -2.46 -0.28 -0.14
CA ALA A 135 -2.47 0.92 0.68
C ALA A 135 -3.51 0.90 1.82
N ASN A 136 -4.60 0.11 1.71
CA ASN A 136 -5.56 -0.06 2.79
C ASN A 136 -4.94 -0.73 4.03
N ARG A 137 -3.93 -1.60 3.83
CA ARG A 137 -3.19 -2.22 4.95
C ARG A 137 -2.49 -1.16 5.80
N TRP A 138 -1.85 -0.18 5.18
CA TRP A 138 -1.16 0.91 5.88
C TRP A 138 -2.13 1.75 6.71
N ILE A 139 -3.29 2.07 6.13
CA ILE A 139 -4.36 2.81 6.80
C ILE A 139 -4.86 2.02 8.02
N ASN A 140 -5.13 0.72 7.85
CA ASN A 140 -5.62 -0.15 8.92
C ASN A 140 -4.62 -0.31 10.05
N MET A 141 -3.33 -0.44 9.75
CA MET A 141 -2.26 -0.53 10.76
C MET A 141 -2.13 0.75 11.59
N VAL A 142 -2.39 1.92 11.00
CA VAL A 142 -2.36 3.20 11.73
C VAL A 142 -3.69 3.46 12.46
N GLY A 143 -4.80 2.91 11.96
CA GLY A 143 -6.12 3.05 12.56
C GLY A 143 -6.67 4.48 12.48
N PRO A 144 -7.40 4.97 13.50
CA PRO A 144 -8.12 6.26 13.45
C PRO A 144 -7.24 7.50 13.17
N LYS A 145 -5.92 7.41 13.41
CA LYS A 145 -4.96 8.50 13.20
C LYS A 145 -4.43 8.59 11.77
N SER A 146 -4.86 7.68 10.90
CA SER A 146 -4.43 7.59 9.49
C SER A 146 -4.78 8.85 8.69
N TYR A 147 -5.84 9.57 9.08
CA TYR A 147 -6.33 10.75 8.40
C TYR A 147 -6.33 11.98 9.32
N ASN A 148 -6.05 13.16 8.75
CA ASN A 148 -6.11 14.42 9.46
C ASN A 148 -6.89 15.47 8.64
N PRO A 149 -8.06 15.93 9.13
CA PRO A 149 -8.89 16.87 8.37
C PRO A 149 -8.14 18.17 8.04
N LYS A 150 -7.28 18.63 8.95
CA LYS A 150 -6.50 19.87 8.76
C LYS A 150 -5.54 19.75 7.58
N LEU A 151 -4.95 18.57 7.36
CA LEU A 151 -4.06 18.33 6.22
C LEU A 151 -4.85 18.27 4.91
N TRP A 152 -6.02 17.63 4.93
CA TRP A 152 -6.92 17.59 3.78
C TRP A 152 -7.38 18.97 3.35
N TYR A 153 -7.90 19.80 4.27
CA TYR A 153 -8.41 21.12 3.91
C TYR A 153 -7.30 22.14 3.56
N ARG A 154 -6.08 21.98 4.07
CA ARG A 154 -4.96 22.87 3.76
C ARG A 154 -4.25 22.55 2.45
N GLY A 155 -4.19 21.27 2.05
CA GLY A 155 -3.35 20.88 0.91
C GLY A 155 -3.79 19.60 0.20
N LYS A 156 -5.01 19.10 0.46
CA LYS A 156 -5.53 17.83 -0.10
C LYS A 156 -4.63 16.63 0.18
N ILE A 157 -3.87 16.71 1.27
CA ILE A 157 -3.04 15.60 1.76
C ILE A 157 -3.99 14.65 2.48
N LEU A 158 -4.19 13.47 1.90
CA LEU A 158 -5.14 12.50 2.42
C LEU A 158 -4.65 11.87 3.73
N PHE A 159 -3.38 11.47 3.78
CA PHE A 159 -2.85 10.69 4.90
C PHE A 159 -1.99 11.50 5.85
N ASN A 160 -1.97 11.06 7.10
CA ASN A 160 -1.02 11.53 8.09
C ASN A 160 0.35 10.85 7.92
N THR A 161 1.39 11.43 8.53
CA THR A 161 2.79 10.95 8.43
C THR A 161 2.96 9.47 8.78
N GLU A 162 2.19 8.94 9.73
CA GLU A 162 2.31 7.54 10.14
C GLU A 162 1.93 6.55 9.02
N VAL A 163 1.00 6.90 8.12
CA VAL A 163 0.67 6.06 6.95
C VAL A 163 1.85 6.04 5.98
N PHE A 164 2.48 7.19 5.76
CA PHE A 164 3.69 7.26 4.93
C PHE A 164 4.84 6.43 5.51
N LYS A 165 4.97 6.33 6.84
CA LYS A 165 5.96 5.44 7.48
C LYS A 165 5.67 3.96 7.25
N GLN A 166 4.40 3.54 7.24
CA GLN A 166 4.04 2.16 6.90
C GLN A 166 4.29 1.88 5.42
N ALA A 167 3.87 2.80 4.54
CA ALA A 167 4.15 2.72 3.09
C ALA A 167 5.65 2.62 2.81
N TYR A 168 6.45 3.43 3.50
CA TYR A 168 7.90 3.44 3.39
C TYR A 168 8.53 2.06 3.65
N LYS A 169 8.13 1.40 4.75
CA LYS A 169 8.66 0.08 5.10
C LYS A 169 8.39 -0.95 3.99
N GLU A 170 7.17 -0.95 3.45
CA GLU A 170 6.77 -1.90 2.41
C GLU A 170 7.42 -1.60 1.06
N ILE A 171 7.53 -0.32 0.68
CA ILE A 171 8.29 0.11 -0.51
C ILE A 171 9.75 -0.33 -0.41
N LEU A 172 10.40 -0.15 0.75
CA LEU A 172 11.76 -0.64 0.95
C LEU A 172 11.87 -2.16 0.86
N THR A 173 10.87 -2.90 1.31
CA THR A 173 10.84 -4.36 1.13
C THR A 173 10.86 -4.73 -0.35
N VAL A 174 10.07 -4.07 -1.19
CA VAL A 174 10.09 -4.28 -2.65
C VAL A 174 11.45 -3.94 -3.24
N VAL A 175 12.02 -2.79 -2.89
CA VAL A 175 13.33 -2.33 -3.37
C VAL A 175 14.44 -3.32 -2.97
N ASN A 176 14.43 -3.79 -1.73
CA ASN A 176 15.41 -4.77 -1.25
C ASN A 176 15.26 -6.12 -1.93
N ALA A 177 14.03 -6.61 -2.08
CA ALA A 177 13.74 -7.85 -2.80
C ALA A 177 14.27 -7.80 -4.24
N ALA A 178 14.05 -6.67 -4.93
CA ALA A 178 14.56 -6.42 -6.27
C ALA A 178 16.09 -6.41 -6.36
N LYS A 179 16.77 -5.88 -5.34
CA LYS A 179 18.23 -5.90 -5.21
C LYS A 179 18.78 -7.28 -4.79
N GLY A 180 17.92 -8.28 -4.58
CA GLY A 180 18.31 -9.58 -4.02
C GLY A 180 18.71 -9.53 -2.54
N ILE A 181 18.46 -8.40 -1.87
CA ILE A 181 18.71 -8.20 -0.44
C ILE A 181 17.56 -8.87 0.31
N SER A 182 17.76 -10.13 0.67
CA SER A 182 16.85 -10.91 1.51
C SER A 182 17.49 -11.15 2.88
N LYS A 183 16.69 -11.05 3.94
CA LYS A 183 17.09 -11.56 5.25
C LYS A 183 17.01 -13.08 5.18
N LYS A 184 18.17 -13.75 5.14
CA LYS A 184 18.25 -15.21 4.98
C LYS A 184 18.17 -15.99 6.29
N ILE A 185 18.43 -15.33 7.42
CA ILE A 185 18.50 -15.95 8.74
C ILE A 185 17.72 -15.07 9.72
N LEU A 186 16.82 -15.70 10.47
CA LEU A 186 16.15 -15.13 11.63
C LEU A 186 16.69 -15.88 12.86
N LEU A 187 17.41 -15.18 13.74
CA LEU A 187 17.85 -15.71 15.03
C LEU A 187 16.87 -15.23 16.08
N LEU A 188 16.27 -16.18 16.80
CA LEU A 188 15.30 -15.91 17.86
C LEU A 188 15.86 -16.39 19.19
N ASP A 189 15.61 -15.61 20.23
CA ASP A 189 15.73 -16.09 21.60
C ASP A 189 14.57 -17.05 21.91
N LEU A 190 14.66 -17.80 23.00
CA LEU A 190 13.64 -18.75 23.42
C LEU A 190 12.68 -18.14 24.46
N ASP A 191 13.22 -17.82 25.64
CA ASP A 191 12.43 -17.39 26.78
C ASP A 191 11.83 -16.00 26.55
N ASN A 192 10.53 -15.86 26.81
CA ASN A 192 9.74 -14.66 26.53
C ASN A 192 9.79 -14.19 25.06
N THR A 193 10.17 -15.08 24.14
CA THR A 193 10.22 -14.82 22.70
C THR A 193 9.40 -15.85 21.93
N LEU A 194 9.67 -17.14 22.11
CA LEU A 194 8.88 -18.23 21.51
C LEU A 194 7.79 -18.77 22.45
N TRP A 195 7.94 -18.56 23.75
CA TRP A 195 6.97 -18.89 24.79
C TRP A 195 7.11 -17.90 25.94
N GLY A 196 6.10 -17.80 26.80
CA GLY A 196 6.18 -16.98 28.01
C GLY A 196 6.74 -17.75 29.20
N GLY A 197 7.57 -17.10 30.00
CA GLY A 197 8.29 -17.72 31.13
C GLY A 197 9.74 -18.04 30.79
N ILE A 198 10.51 -18.36 31.83
CA ILE A 198 11.93 -18.69 31.77
C ILE A 198 12.08 -20.18 32.07
N LEU A 199 12.47 -20.99 31.07
CA LEU A 199 12.51 -22.46 31.21
C LEU A 199 13.35 -22.93 32.41
N GLY A 200 14.46 -22.24 32.69
CA GLY A 200 15.36 -22.56 33.80
C GLY A 200 14.81 -22.24 35.20
N GLU A 201 13.82 -21.36 35.31
CA GLU A 201 13.24 -20.93 36.58
C GLU A 201 11.85 -21.53 36.80
N ASP A 202 11.00 -21.50 35.76
CA ASP A 202 9.60 -21.88 35.83
C ASP A 202 9.37 -23.37 35.58
N GLY A 203 10.28 -24.02 34.84
CA GLY A 203 10.12 -25.40 34.37
C GLY A 203 9.12 -25.53 33.22
N ILE A 204 9.24 -26.61 32.44
CA ILE A 204 8.53 -26.78 31.16
C ILE A 204 7.00 -26.77 31.28
N GLU A 205 6.46 -27.24 32.41
CA GLU A 205 5.02 -27.34 32.65
C GLU A 205 4.34 -25.98 32.88
N ASN A 206 5.12 -24.95 33.26
CA ASN A 206 4.61 -23.63 33.59
C ASN A 206 4.85 -22.60 32.48
N LEU A 207 5.42 -23.02 31.34
CA LEU A 207 5.60 -22.13 30.19
C LEU A 207 4.26 -21.80 29.54
N THR A 208 4.12 -20.54 29.14
CA THR A 208 2.93 -20.04 28.46
C THR A 208 3.09 -20.21 26.95
N LEU A 209 2.40 -21.21 26.39
CA LEU A 209 2.35 -21.47 24.95
C LEU A 209 1.03 -22.14 24.57
N GLY A 210 0.25 -21.50 23.70
CA GLY A 210 -1.08 -21.95 23.27
C GLY A 210 -2.15 -21.97 24.37
N GLY A 211 -3.18 -22.80 24.15
CA GLY A 211 -4.31 -22.98 25.07
C GLY A 211 -5.32 -21.84 25.04
N HIS A 212 -6.21 -21.77 26.05
CA HIS A 212 -7.19 -20.67 26.21
C HIS A 212 -6.56 -19.47 26.94
N ASN A 213 -5.35 -19.09 26.52
CA ASN A 213 -4.56 -18.00 27.09
C ASN A 213 -4.16 -17.07 25.94
N ASP A 214 -4.49 -15.79 26.05
CA ASP A 214 -4.25 -14.78 25.01
C ASP A 214 -2.75 -14.60 24.70
N LEU A 215 -1.90 -14.60 25.73
CA LEU A 215 -0.44 -14.58 25.54
C LEU A 215 0.06 -15.89 24.92
N GLY A 216 -0.48 -17.03 25.35
CA GLY A 216 -0.12 -18.34 24.81
C GLY A 216 -0.44 -18.45 23.32
N GLU A 217 -1.62 -18.03 22.90
CA GLU A 217 -2.03 -17.98 21.49
C GLU A 217 -1.14 -17.04 20.67
N ALA A 218 -0.77 -15.87 21.22
CA ALA A 218 0.14 -14.94 20.55
C ALA A 218 1.53 -15.53 20.29
N TYR A 219 2.07 -16.34 21.21
CA TYR A 219 3.34 -17.05 21.00
C TYR A 219 3.25 -18.11 19.90
N ILE A 220 2.13 -18.84 19.81
CA ILE A 220 1.89 -19.79 18.71
C ILE A 220 1.84 -19.06 17.37
N ASP A 221 1.06 -17.98 17.28
CA ASP A 221 0.92 -17.20 16.04
C ASP A 221 2.26 -16.61 15.57
N PHE A 222 3.11 -16.18 16.52
CA PHE A 222 4.48 -15.75 16.24
C PHE A 222 5.35 -16.90 15.71
N CYS A 223 5.30 -18.08 16.34
CA CYS A 223 6.03 -19.26 15.90
C CYS A 223 5.61 -19.69 14.49
N ASP A 224 4.30 -19.76 14.22
CA ASP A 224 3.73 -20.11 12.92
C ASP A 224 4.16 -19.12 11.83
N THR A 225 4.18 -17.83 12.15
CA THR A 225 4.71 -16.78 11.26
C THR A 225 6.19 -17.01 10.94
N CYS A 226 7.01 -17.38 11.93
CA CYS A 226 8.45 -17.57 11.77
C CYS A 226 8.81 -18.80 10.90
N VAL A 227 8.02 -19.86 10.95
CA VAL A 227 8.23 -21.08 10.15
C VAL A 227 7.66 -20.97 8.73
N GLY A 228 7.07 -19.83 8.38
CA GLY A 228 6.57 -19.54 7.03
C GLY A 228 5.10 -19.90 6.80
N GLY A 229 4.31 -20.05 7.87
CA GLY A 229 2.85 -20.14 7.84
C GLY A 229 2.28 -21.16 6.86
N ASN A 230 2.17 -22.42 7.27
CA ASN A 230 1.13 -23.30 6.74
C ASN A 230 -0.16 -22.99 7.50
N THR A 231 -0.91 -21.97 7.07
CA THR A 231 -2.32 -21.85 7.42
C THR A 231 -3.13 -22.27 6.20
N GLY A 232 -3.77 -23.44 6.32
CA GLY A 232 -4.67 -24.00 5.32
C GLY A 232 -6.00 -23.26 5.22
#